data_AF-A0A969LTP3-F1
#
_entry.id   AF-A0A969LTP3-F1
#
_cell.length_a   1.000
_cell.length_b   1.000
_cell.length_c   1.000
_cell.angle_alpha   90.00
_cell.angle_beta   90.00
_cell.angle_gamma   90.00
#
_symmetry.space_group_name_H-M   'P 1'
#
loop_
_entity.id
_entity.type
_entity.pdbx_description
1 polymer ?
#
loop_
_entity_poly.entity_id
_entity_poly.type
_entity_poly.pdbx_seq_one_letter_code
_entity_poly.pdbx_strand_id
1 'polypeptide(L)' 'MVNVGKCPKCEKVVRTVNVERIDISAGIGRATWVGVSYVCPTAACRTVLGVEIDPIALKADIVKEVRKAITGK' A
#
# COMPACT_ATOMS: atom_id res chain seq x y z
N MET A 1 12.32 18.69 8.97
CA MET A 1 13.42 17.87 8.39
C MET A 1 13.33 17.97 6.87
N VAL A 2 14.44 18.14 6.15
CA VAL A 2 14.46 18.12 4.69
C VAL A 2 14.68 16.68 4.24
N ASN A 3 13.73 16.10 3.49
CA ASN A 3 13.89 14.75 2.93
C ASN A 3 15.02 14.73 1.89
N VAL A 4 16.03 13.90 2.13
CA VAL A 4 17.17 13.68 1.21
C VAL A 4 17.03 12.39 0.40
N GLY A 5 15.96 11.61 0.63
CA GLY A 5 15.67 10.38 -0.10
C GLY A 5 15.40 10.63 -1.59
N LYS A 6 15.98 9.79 -2.44
CA LYS A 6 15.84 9.85 -3.91
C LYS A 6 15.17 8.60 -4.43
N CYS A 7 14.48 8.73 -5.56
CA CYS A 7 13.97 7.59 -6.30
C CYS A 7 15.16 6.81 -6.88
N PRO A 8 15.27 5.48 -6.66
CA PRO A 8 16.39 4.69 -7.15
C PRO A 8 16.41 4.53 -8.68
N LYS A 9 15.33 4.90 -9.37
CA LYS A 9 15.23 4.79 -10.84
C LYS A 9 15.44 6.11 -11.59
N CYS A 10 15.02 7.25 -11.04
CA CYS A 10 15.17 8.55 -11.72
C CYS A 10 16.01 9.57 -10.94
N GLU A 11 16.53 9.19 -9.77
CA GLU A 11 17.42 9.97 -8.90
C GLU A 11 16.88 11.32 -8.40
N LYS A 12 15.64 11.66 -8.75
CA LYS A 12 14.94 12.84 -8.24
C LYS A 12 14.61 12.66 -6.76
N VAL A 13 14.72 13.75 -6.00
CA VAL A 13 14.32 13.79 -4.59
C VAL A 13 12.83 13.50 -4.47
N VAL A 14 12.47 12.53 -3.63
CA VAL A 14 11.09 12.13 -3.39
C VAL A 14 10.54 13.00 -2.25
N ARG A 15 9.70 13.99 -2.61
CA ARG A 15 9.01 14.86 -1.64
C ARG A 15 7.59 14.39 -1.34
N THR A 16 6.96 13.73 -2.30
CA THR A 16 5.63 13.14 -2.23
C THR A 16 5.67 11.78 -2.94
N VAL A 17 4.64 10.96 -2.71
CA VAL A 17 4.43 9.70 -3.43
C VAL A 17 2.99 9.66 -3.92
N ASN A 18 2.77 9.01 -5.06
CA ASN A 18 1.44 8.61 -5.47
C ASN A 18 1.08 7.33 -4.73
N VAL A 19 -0.13 7.24 -4.19
CA VAL A 19 -0.62 6.05 -3.50
C VAL A 19 -1.63 5.39 -4.41
N GLU A 20 -1.37 4.15 -4.81
CA GLU A 20 -2.24 3.38 -5.69
C GLU A 20 -2.65 2.08 -5.01
N ARG A 21 -3.96 1.77 -5.01
CA ARG A 21 -4.48 0.51 -4.46
C ARG A 21 -3.97 -0.67 -5.27
N ILE A 22 -3.57 -1.73 -4.59
CA ILE A 22 -3.16 -3.00 -5.19
C ILE A 22 -3.78 -4.18 -4.42
N ASP A 23 -3.83 -5.34 -5.06
CA ASP A 23 -4.18 -6.59 -4.40
C ASP A 23 -2.90 -7.37 -4.06
N ILE A 24 -2.73 -7.74 -2.79
CA ILE A 24 -1.59 -8.53 -2.31
C ILE A 24 -2.04 -9.98 -2.13
N SER A 25 -1.42 -10.90 -2.85
CA SER A 25 -1.67 -12.34 -2.71
C SER A 25 -0.47 -13.04 -2.06
N ALA A 26 -0.69 -13.85 -1.02
CA ALA A 26 0.36 -14.69 -0.40
C ALA A 26 0.70 -15.96 -1.19
N GLY A 27 0.26 -16.08 -2.45
CA GLY A 27 0.47 -17.23 -3.32
C GLY A 27 -0.84 -17.92 -3.73
N ILE A 28 -0.72 -18.92 -4.60
CA ILE A 28 -1.88 -19.62 -5.19
C ILE A 28 -2.72 -20.24 -4.07
N GLY A 29 -4.02 -19.89 -4.03
CA GLY A 29 -4.98 -20.41 -3.06
C GLY A 29 -4.90 -19.82 -1.65
N ARG A 30 -4.07 -18.80 -1.42
CA ARG A 30 -4.00 -18.08 -0.14
C ARG A 30 -4.86 -16.82 -0.12
N ALA A 31 -5.05 -16.29 1.09
CA ALA A 31 -5.75 -15.05 1.31
C ALA A 31 -5.15 -13.90 0.47
N THR A 32 -6.05 -13.05 -0.02
CA THR A 32 -5.71 -11.79 -0.69
C THR A 32 -6.04 -10.65 0.26
N TRP A 33 -5.15 -9.67 0.37
CA TRP A 33 -5.36 -8.45 1.15
C TRP A 33 -5.36 -7.23 0.24
N VAL A 34 -6.05 -6.19 0.67
CA VAL A 34 -5.96 -4.87 0.04
C VAL A 34 -4.68 -4.19 0.51
N GLY A 35 -3.84 -3.83 -0.44
CA GLY A 35 -2.60 -3.10 -0.22
C GLY A 35 -2.60 -1.74 -0.90
N VAL A 36 -1.53 -1.00 -0.64
CA VAL A 36 -1.15 0.21 -1.37
C VAL A 36 0.27 0.08 -1.89
N SER A 37 0.51 0.65 -3.06
CA SER A 37 1.84 0.87 -3.60
C SER A 37 2.18 2.36 -3.51
N TYR A 38 3.40 2.66 -3.12
CA TYR A 38 3.96 4.00 -3.20
C TYR A 38 4.70 4.14 -4.51
N VAL A 39 4.22 5.03 -5.37
CA VAL A 39 4.75 5.23 -6.72
C VAL A 39 5.44 6.58 -6.80
N CYS A 40 6.61 6.60 -7.45
CA CYS A 40 7.35 7.85 -7.69
C CYS A 40 6.45 8.85 -8.44
N PRO A 41 6.28 10.08 -7.94
CA PRO A 41 5.33 11.05 -8.50
C PRO A 41 5.81 11.65 -9.84
N THR A 42 7.06 11.39 -10.24
CA THR A 42 7.56 11.86 -11.53
C THR A 42 6.84 11.12 -12.65
N ALA A 43 6.06 11.84 -13.46
CA ALA A 43 5.19 11.29 -14.50
C ALA A 43 5.90 10.36 -15.50
N ALA A 44 7.16 10.66 -15.84
CA ALA A 44 8.00 9.86 -16.72
C ALA A 44 8.65 8.63 -16.04
N CYS A 45 8.61 8.53 -14.70
CA CYS A 45 9.28 7.48 -13.94
C CYS A 45 8.31 6.43 -13.39
N ARG A 46 7.28 6.84 -12.64
CA ARG A 46 6.23 6.01 -12.00
C ARG A 46 6.72 4.68 -11.42
N THR A 47 7.91 4.69 -10.84
CA THR A 47 8.49 3.46 -10.29
C THR A 47 7.89 3.17 -8.94
N VAL A 48 7.49 1.92 -8.70
CA VAL A 48 7.04 1.46 -7.39
C VAL A 48 8.23 1.53 -6.43
N LEU A 49 8.12 2.37 -5.42
CA LEU A 49 9.10 2.62 -4.38
C LEU A 49 8.92 1.68 -3.18
N GLY A 50 7.70 1.19 -2.98
CA GLY A 50 7.35 0.30 -1.89
C GLY A 50 5.91 -0.19 -2.02
N VAL A 51 5.61 -1.26 -1.28
CA VAL A 51 4.28 -1.83 -1.15
C VAL A 51 4.02 -2.07 0.33
N GLU A 52 2.86 -1.66 0.79
CA GLU A 52 2.42 -1.85 2.18
C GLU A 52 0.98 -2.36 2.19
N ILE A 53 0.61 -3.05 3.27
CA ILE A 53 -0.81 -3.35 3.53
C ILE A 53 -1.48 -2.02 3.89
N ASP A 54 -2.63 -1.73 3.29
CA ASP A 54 -3.36 -0.50 3.57
C ASP A 54 -3.83 -0.51 5.03
N PRO A 55 -3.30 0.36 5.92
CA PRO A 55 -3.65 0.33 7.33
C PRO A 55 -5.10 0.75 7.58
N ILE A 56 -5.70 1.54 6.69
CA ILE A 56 -7.09 1.96 6.78
C ILE A 56 -8.00 0.81 6.38
N ALA A 57 -7.71 0.13 5.28
CA ALA A 57 -8.45 -1.06 4.86
C ALA A 57 -8.30 -2.17 5.91
N LEU A 58 -7.08 -2.41 6.41
CA LEU A 58 -6.82 -3.40 7.45
C LEU A 58 -7.63 -3.15 8.72
N LYS A 59 -7.73 -1.89 9.16
CA LYS A 59 -8.59 -1.53 10.30
C LYS A 59 -10.05 -1.88 10.02
N ALA A 60 -10.55 -1.53 8.84
CA ALA A 60 -11.94 -1.81 8.45
C ALA A 60 -12.21 -3.32 8.40
N ASP A 61 -11.28 -4.10 7.85
CA ASP A 61 -11.34 -5.55 7.75
C ASP A 61 -11.33 -6.19 9.15
N ILE A 62 -10.44 -5.76 10.05
CA ILE A 62 -10.41 -6.25 11.44
C ILE A 62 -11.73 -5.97 12.14
N VAL A 63 -12.26 -4.74 12.05
CA VAL A 63 -13.53 -4.38 12.68
C VAL A 63 -14.67 -5.23 12.13
N LYS A 64 -14.68 -5.48 10.81
CA LYS A 64 -15.68 -6.33 10.15
C LYS A 64 -15.61 -7.77 10.64
N GLU A 65 -14.43 -8.37 10.68
CA GLU A 65 -14.23 -9.76 11.12
C GLU A 65 -14.53 -9.92 12.62
N VAL A 66 -14.11 -8.97 13.46
CA VAL A 66 -14.44 -8.97 14.90
C VAL A 66 -15.95 -8.84 15.10
N ARG A 67 -16.62 -7.94 14.37
CA ARG A 67 -18.08 -7.81 14.44
C ARG A 67 -18.76 -9.11 14.06
N LYS A 68 -18.34 -9.75 12.98
CA LYS A 68 -18.88 -11.04 12.53
C LYS A 68 -18.71 -12.12 13.60
N ALA A 69 -17.55 -12.18 14.25
CA ALA A 69 -17.27 -13.12 15.33
C ALA A 69 -18.15 -12.89 16.57
N ILE A 70 -18.48 -11.62 16.89
CA ILE A 70 -19.33 -11.27 18.04
C ILE A 70 -20.81 -11.47 17.73
N THR A 71 -21.28 -11.06 16.54
CA THR A 71 -22.71 -11.01 16.21
C THR A 71 -23.21 -12.22 15.44
N GLY A 72 -22.34 -13.11 14.97
CA GLY A 72 -22.69 -14.30 14.18
C GLY A 72 -23.35 -14.00 12.83
N LYS A 73 -23.30 -12.74 12.39
CA LYS A 73 -23.83 -12.20 11.12
C LYS A 73 -22.71 -11.45 10.41
#